data_AF-A0A1H6AMX9-F1
#
_entry.id   AF-A0A1H6AMX9-F1
#
_cell.length_a   1.000
_cell.length_b   1.000
_cell.length_c   1.000
_cell.angle_alpha   90.00
_cell.angle_beta   90.00
_cell.angle_gamma   90.00
#
_symmetry.space_group_name_H-M   'P 1'
#
loop_
_entity.id
_entity.type
_entity.pdbx_description
1 polymer ?
#
loop_
_entity_poly.entity_id
_entity_poly.type
_entity_poly.pdbx_seq_one_letter_code
_entity_poly.pdbx_strand_id
1 'polypeptide(L)'
;MSKKDIDEMTDEERIQKAIENLEQVQVQLSEIPNLMFSGGGELYPDQQGLVSILRLLTESTVESFENRFAGQDDSPRVEYATKLLWEIHEDPTFRELNLPEA
;
A
#
# COMPACT_ATOMS: atom_id res chain seq x y z
N MET A 1 2.49 -10.87 16.98
CA MET A 1 3.46 -11.83 16.42
C MET A 1 4.87 -11.37 16.77
N SER A 2 5.73 -12.31 17.11
CA SER A 2 7.14 -12.04 17.39
C SER A 2 7.93 -11.96 16.07
N LYS A 3 9.08 -11.25 16.07
CA LYS A 3 10.02 -11.27 14.92
C LYS A 3 10.47 -12.69 14.58
N LYS A 4 10.58 -13.54 15.59
CA LYS A 4 10.95 -14.95 15.47
C LYS A 4 9.96 -15.74 14.61
N ASP A 5 8.67 -15.39 14.69
CA ASP A 5 7.60 -16.04 13.93
C ASP A 5 7.62 -15.65 12.44
N ILE A 6 8.31 -14.56 12.06
CA ILE A 6 8.46 -14.12 10.65
C ILE A 6 9.71 -14.75 10.01
N ASP A 7 10.76 -14.93 10.80
CA ASP A 7 12.02 -15.53 10.35
C ASP A 7 11.86 -17.01 9.96
N GLU A 8 10.88 -17.72 10.54
CA GLU A 8 10.58 -19.13 10.25
C GLU A 8 9.59 -19.33 9.09
N MET A 9 8.99 -18.27 8.54
CA MET A 9 8.05 -18.36 7.42
C MET A 9 8.76 -18.62 6.10
N THR A 10 8.16 -19.46 5.27
CA THR A 10 8.51 -19.61 3.85
C THR A 10 8.23 -18.33 3.07
N ASP A 11 8.84 -18.17 1.90
CA ASP A 11 8.60 -16.99 1.06
C ASP A 11 7.14 -16.90 0.59
N GLU A 12 6.49 -18.04 0.34
CA GLU A 12 5.06 -18.09 0.00
C GLU A 12 4.19 -17.57 1.16
N GLU A 13 4.44 -18.02 2.39
CA GLU A 13 3.71 -17.55 3.57
C GLU A 13 3.95 -16.06 3.82
N ARG A 14 5.17 -15.55 3.58
CA ARG A 14 5.49 -14.13 3.72
C ARG A 14 4.74 -13.28 2.69
N ILE A 15 4.66 -13.73 1.44
CA ILE A 15 3.92 -13.05 0.38
C ILE A 15 2.43 -13.05 0.69
N GLN A 16 1.86 -14.20 1.05
CA GLN A 16 0.44 -14.31 1.41
C GLN A 16 0.07 -13.35 2.55
N LYS A 17 0.91 -13.29 3.58
CA LYS A 17 0.69 -12.38 4.71
C LYS A 17 0.88 -10.91 4.35
N ALA A 18 1.78 -10.60 3.42
CA ALA A 18 1.92 -9.25 2.90
C ALA A 18 0.66 -8.83 2.15
N ILE A 19 0.08 -9.71 1.33
CA ILE A 19 -1.21 -9.52 0.66
C ILE A 19 -2.31 -9.26 1.70
N GLU A 20 -2.47 -10.14 2.69
CA GLU A 20 -3.50 -9.98 3.75
C GLU A 20 -3.40 -8.65 4.49
N ASN A 21 -2.18 -8.21 4.83
CA ASN A 21 -1.97 -6.93 5.48
C ASN A 21 -2.33 -5.75 4.56
N LEU A 22 -2.00 -5.83 3.27
CA LEU A 22 -2.33 -4.80 2.29
C LEU A 22 -3.84 -4.74 2.02
N GLU A 23 -4.54 -5.87 1.97
CA GLU A 23 -6.00 -5.93 1.88
C GLU A 23 -6.66 -5.22 3.08
N GLN A 24 -6.14 -5.42 4.30
CA GLN A 24 -6.62 -4.70 5.48
C GLN A 24 -6.43 -3.19 5.34
N VAL A 25 -5.27 -2.75 4.83
CA VAL A 25 -5.02 -1.32 4.55
C VAL A 25 -5.98 -0.80 3.48
N GLN A 26 -6.26 -1.58 2.43
CA GLN A 26 -7.23 -1.22 1.40
C GLN A 26 -8.62 -1.00 1.97
N VAL A 27 -9.09 -1.89 2.86
CA VAL A 27 -10.36 -1.74 3.57
C VAL A 27 -10.36 -0.43 4.35
N GLN A 28 -9.33 -0.16 5.16
CA GLN A 28 -9.22 1.07 5.94
C GLN A 28 -9.24 2.33 5.05
N LEU A 29 -8.49 2.33 3.95
CA LEU A 29 -8.48 3.46 3.00
C LEU A 29 -9.84 3.67 2.33
N SER A 30 -10.60 2.60 2.08
CA SER A 30 -11.97 2.67 1.54
C SER A 30 -12.98 3.26 2.52
N GLU A 31 -12.70 3.15 3.82
CA GLU A 31 -13.53 3.69 4.89
C GLU A 31 -13.23 5.16 5.22
N ILE A 32 -12.04 5.69 4.87
CA ILE A 32 -11.66 7.09 5.16
C ILE A 32 -12.72 8.10 4.69
N PRO A 33 -13.26 8.01 3.45
CA PRO A 33 -14.34 8.90 3.03
C PRO A 33 -15.55 8.82 3.97
N ASN A 34 -15.87 7.64 4.50
CA ASN A 34 -17.04 7.40 5.35
C ASN A 34 -16.81 7.82 6.82
N LEU A 35 -15.59 7.71 7.33
CA LEU A 35 -15.22 8.08 8.71
C LEU A 35 -15.30 9.60 8.95
N MET A 36 -15.10 10.37 7.89
CA MET A 36 -15.18 11.84 7.86
C MET A 36 -16.58 12.39 8.16
N PHE A 37 -17.63 11.57 8.11
CA PHE A 37 -19.02 12.01 8.30
C PHE A 37 -19.56 11.89 9.73
N SER A 38 -18.76 11.44 10.70
CA SER A 38 -19.22 11.30 12.10
C SER A 38 -19.29 12.64 12.87
N GLY A 39 -18.64 13.70 12.36
CA GLY A 39 -18.57 15.03 13.00
C GLY A 39 -18.86 16.24 12.10
N GLY A 40 -19.26 16.04 10.84
CA GLY A 40 -19.80 17.08 9.97
C GLY A 40 -18.81 17.94 9.16
N GLY A 41 -17.60 17.44 8.85
CA GLY A 41 -16.68 18.11 7.91
C GLY A 41 -16.38 17.24 6.70
N GLU A 42 -16.49 17.79 5.49
CA GLU A 42 -16.04 17.13 4.26
C GLU A 42 -14.50 17.15 4.16
N LEU A 43 -13.90 16.15 3.50
CA LEU A 43 -12.48 16.20 3.12
C LEU A 43 -12.30 17.38 2.16
N TYR A 44 -11.23 18.16 2.35
CA TYR A 44 -10.82 19.11 1.34
C TYR A 44 -10.47 18.38 0.02
N PRO A 45 -10.67 18.99 -1.16
CA PRO A 45 -10.47 18.32 -2.44
C PRO A 45 -9.08 17.70 -2.63
N ASP A 46 -8.03 18.33 -2.08
CA ASP A 46 -6.67 17.81 -2.06
C ASP A 46 -6.56 16.52 -1.24
N GLN A 47 -7.18 16.47 -0.05
CA GLN A 47 -7.20 15.29 0.79
C GLN A 47 -7.97 14.13 0.15
N GLN A 48 -9.05 14.42 -0.60
CA GLN A 48 -9.74 13.40 -1.40
C GLN A 48 -8.82 12.84 -2.48
N GLY A 49 -8.07 13.70 -3.17
CA GLY A 49 -7.07 13.30 -4.15
C GLY A 49 -5.98 12.40 -3.54
N LEU A 50 -5.48 12.74 -2.34
CA LEU A 50 -4.50 11.92 -1.62
C LEU A 50 -5.05 10.53 -1.30
N VAL A 51 -6.28 10.43 -0.79
CA VAL A 51 -6.92 9.14 -0.48
C VAL A 51 -7.11 8.31 -1.76
N SER A 52 -7.53 8.92 -2.86
CA SER A 52 -7.66 8.23 -4.15
C SER A 52 -6.32 7.69 -4.67
N ILE A 53 -5.24 8.44 -4.52
CA ILE A 53 -3.88 8.00 -4.89
C ILE A 53 -3.46 6.82 -4.01
N LEU A 54 -3.60 6.92 -2.69
CA LEU A 54 -3.25 5.84 -1.77
C LEU A 54 -4.00 4.55 -2.11
N ARG A 55 -5.32 4.64 -2.39
CA ARG A 55 -6.11 3.47 -2.82
C ARG A 55 -5.57 2.83 -4.08
N LEU A 56 -5.32 3.62 -5.14
CA LEU A 56 -4.79 3.12 -6.40
C LEU A 56 -3.45 2.40 -6.20
N LEU A 57 -2.56 2.98 -5.39
CA LEU A 57 -1.24 2.43 -5.11
C LEU A 57 -1.33 1.15 -4.29
N THR A 58 -2.17 1.09 -3.25
CA THR A 58 -2.38 -0.13 -2.45
C THR A 58 -3.01 -1.24 -3.29
N GLU A 59 -4.09 -0.96 -4.03
CA GLU A 59 -4.76 -1.92 -4.91
C GLU A 59 -3.79 -2.52 -5.94
N SER A 60 -2.98 -1.66 -6.57
CA SER A 60 -2.01 -2.12 -7.57
C SER A 60 -0.87 -2.92 -6.94
N THR A 61 -0.48 -2.63 -5.70
CA THR A 61 0.55 -3.41 -5.00
C THR A 61 0.05 -4.81 -4.65
N VAL A 62 -1.20 -4.92 -4.19
CA VAL A 62 -1.87 -6.22 -3.95
C VAL A 62 -1.90 -7.02 -5.26
N GLU A 63 -2.43 -6.43 -6.33
CA GLU A 63 -2.54 -7.11 -7.63
C GLU A 63 -1.17 -7.55 -8.15
N SER A 64 -0.11 -6.75 -7.97
CA SER A 64 1.25 -7.13 -8.36
C SER A 64 1.80 -8.32 -7.57
N PHE A 65 1.50 -8.40 -6.28
CA PHE A 65 1.91 -9.54 -5.47
C PHE A 65 1.16 -10.81 -5.88
N GLU A 66 -0.15 -10.71 -6.11
CA GLU A 66 -0.99 -11.81 -6.59
C GLU A 66 -0.54 -12.31 -7.96
N ASN A 67 -0.29 -11.40 -8.92
CA ASN A 67 0.18 -11.73 -10.26
C ASN A 67 1.52 -12.48 -10.21
N ARG A 68 2.49 -11.96 -9.46
CA ARG A 68 3.81 -12.62 -9.30
C ARG A 68 3.68 -13.99 -8.66
N PHE A 69 2.84 -14.12 -7.64
CA PHE A 69 2.57 -15.41 -6.99
C PHE A 69 1.94 -16.41 -7.98
N ALA A 70 1.05 -15.94 -8.86
CA ALA A 70 0.42 -16.75 -9.90
C ALA A 70 1.27 -16.95 -11.16
N GLY A 71 2.48 -16.36 -11.24
CA GLY A 71 3.32 -16.38 -12.44
C GLY A 71 2.76 -15.62 -13.64
N GLN A 72 1.96 -14.58 -13.38
CA GLN A 72 1.31 -13.71 -14.36
C GLN A 72 2.03 -12.36 -14.46
N ASP A 73 1.92 -11.72 -15.62
CA ASP A 73 2.45 -10.37 -15.84
C ASP A 73 1.48 -9.31 -15.31
N ASP A 74 2.04 -8.19 -14.85
CA ASP A 74 1.27 -7.04 -14.42
C ASP A 74 0.58 -6.35 -15.60
N SER A 75 -0.65 -5.88 -15.38
CA SER A 75 -1.31 -5.00 -16.35
C SER A 75 -0.58 -3.65 -16.44
N PRO A 76 -0.69 -2.89 -17.55
CA PRO A 76 -0.02 -1.59 -17.68
C PRO A 76 -0.36 -0.59 -16.57
N ARG A 77 -1.58 -0.69 -16.02
CA ARG A 77 -2.02 0.12 -14.87
C ARG A 77 -1.22 -0.23 -13.61
N VAL A 78 -1.09 -1.52 -13.32
CA VAL A 78 -0.37 -2.04 -12.14
C VAL A 78 1.12 -1.73 -12.25
N GLU A 79 1.70 -1.96 -13.43
CA GLU A 79 3.11 -1.67 -13.69
C GLU A 79 3.41 -0.18 -13.46
N TYR A 80 2.55 0.71 -13.97
CA TYR A 80 2.72 2.15 -13.78
C TYR A 80 2.58 2.57 -12.32
N ALA A 81 1.55 2.09 -11.61
CA ALA A 81 1.30 2.45 -10.22
C ALA A 81 2.41 1.93 -9.28
N THR A 82 2.88 0.69 -9.48
CA THR A 82 3.99 0.12 -8.70
C THR A 82 5.32 0.81 -9.01
N LYS A 83 5.53 1.25 -10.25
CA LYS A 83 6.68 2.09 -10.62
C LYS A 83 6.67 3.43 -9.89
N LEU A 84 5.53 4.11 -9.78
CA LEU A 84 5.43 5.36 -9.02
C LEU A 84 5.80 5.17 -7.55
N LEU A 85 5.36 4.08 -6.92
CA LEU A 85 5.76 3.75 -5.54
C LEU A 85 7.28 3.56 -5.43
N TRP A 86 7.88 2.88 -6.41
CA TRP A 86 9.32 2.69 -6.46
C TRP A 86 10.07 4.02 -6.62
N GLU A 87 9.58 4.91 -7.48
CA GLU A 87 10.17 6.25 -7.66
C GLU A 87 10.10 7.08 -6.37
N ILE A 88 8.99 7.01 -5.62
CA ILE A 88 8.88 7.65 -4.30
C ILE A 88 9.88 7.03 -3.30
N HIS A 89 10.02 5.70 -3.30
CA HIS A 89 10.99 5.02 -2.44
C HIS A 89 12.45 5.40 -2.78
N GLU A 90 12.75 5.64 -4.05
CA GLU A 90 14.07 6.07 -4.53
C GLU A 90 14.32 7.57 -4.35
N ASP A 91 13.29 8.37 -4.09
CA ASP A 91 13.42 9.81 -3.89
C ASP A 91 14.33 10.13 -2.69
N PRO A 92 15.45 10.86 -2.89
CA PRO A 92 16.40 11.15 -1.82
C PRO A 92 15.78 11.94 -0.65
N THR A 93 14.89 12.89 -0.94
CA THR A 93 14.23 13.69 0.08
C THR A 93 13.28 12.83 0.91
N PHE A 94 12.50 11.96 0.28
CA PHE A 94 11.65 11.00 0.98
C PHE A 94 12.44 10.05 1.88
N ARG A 95 13.61 9.59 1.43
CA ARG A 95 14.53 8.76 2.24
C ARG A 95 15.06 9.50 3.46
N GLU A 96 15.55 10.72 3.26
CA GLU A 96 16.10 11.56 4.34
C GLU A 96 15.05 11.86 5.41
N LEU A 97 13.80 12.14 5.00
CA LEU A 97 12.70 12.45 5.92
C LEU A 97 12.18 11.23 6.70
N ASN A 98 12.40 10.00 6.20
CA ASN A 98 11.95 8.76 6.86
C ASN A 98 13.06 8.09 7.69
N LEU A 99 14.21 8.73 7.88
CA LEU A 99 15.19 8.27 8.85
C LEU A 99 14.60 8.45 10.26
N PRO A 100 14.75 7.46 11.17
CA PRO A 100 14.30 7.62 12.55
C PRO A 100 14.94 8.89 13.14
N GLU A 101 14.14 9.75 13.78
CA GLU A 101 14.69 10.85 14.56
C GLU A 101 15.70 10.29 15.58
N ALA A 102 16.90 10.86 15.58
CA ALA A 102 18.04 10.39 16.36
C ALA A 102 17.87 10.59 17.87
#